data_AF-A0A920MUJ9-F1
#
_entry.id   AF-A0A920MUJ9-F1
#
_cell.length_a   1.000
_cell.length_b   1.000
_cell.length_c   1.000
_cell.angle_alpha   90.00
_cell.angle_beta   90.00
_cell.angle_gamma   90.00
#
_symmetry.space_group_name_H-M   'P 1'
#
loop_
_entity.id
_entity.type
_entity.pdbx_description
1 polymer ?
#
loop_
_entity_poly.entity_id
_entity_poly.type
_entity_poly.pdbx_seq_one_letter_code
_entity_poly.pdbx_strand_id
1 'polypeptide(L)'
;MIEAYDPISYKACATSALRTEKNGQELVDQINQVTDVNLKIISGEKEARLIMANHIENHLNPKRDYLYIDVGGGSTEVSFIINKVKAVSKTFPHRFGSFIERTSFIFRLV
;
A
#
# COMPACT_ATOMS: atom_id res chain seq x y z
N MET A 1 14.48 11.69 7.32
CA MET A 1 13.13 11.57 7.90
C MET A 1 13.15 10.76 9.17
N ILE A 2 13.52 9.46 9.16
CA ILE A 2 13.56 8.66 10.40
C ILE A 2 14.53 9.26 11.43
N GLU A 3 15.78 9.52 11.06
CA GLU A 3 16.76 10.16 11.95
C GLU A 3 16.37 11.59 12.39
N ALA A 4 15.60 12.30 11.56
CA ALA A 4 15.21 13.68 11.86
C ALA A 4 14.05 13.77 12.85
N TYR A 5 13.19 12.74 12.91
CA TYR A 5 11.99 12.71 13.75
C TYR A 5 12.10 11.74 14.93
N ASP A 6 13.13 10.88 14.96
CA ASP A 6 13.40 9.86 15.98
C ASP A 6 12.12 9.15 16.50
N PRO A 7 11.37 8.46 15.62
CA PRO A 7 10.09 7.89 15.98
C PRO A 7 10.25 6.71 16.94
N ILE A 8 9.38 6.64 17.96
CA ILE A 8 9.30 5.53 18.93
C ILE A 8 9.20 4.15 18.23
N SER A 9 8.54 4.09 17.06
CA SER A 9 8.51 2.89 16.23
C SER A 9 8.22 3.23 14.77
N TYR A 10 8.72 2.40 13.85
CA TYR A 10 8.40 2.47 12.42
C TYR A 10 8.32 1.07 11.80
N LYS A 11 7.69 0.99 10.63
CA LYS A 11 7.66 -0.22 9.79
C LYS A 11 8.06 0.15 8.37
N ALA A 12 9.04 -0.54 7.82
CA ALA A 12 9.46 -0.39 6.44
C ALA A 12 8.84 -1.51 5.58
N CYS A 13 8.20 -1.15 4.47
CA CYS A 13 7.52 -2.09 3.60
C CYS A 13 7.88 -1.86 2.13
N ALA A 14 8.16 -2.95 1.43
CA ALA A 14 8.36 -3.01 0.00
C ALA A 14 7.11 -3.61 -0.67
N THR A 15 6.66 -3.03 -1.78
CA THR A 15 5.37 -3.37 -2.41
C THR A 15 5.57 -3.91 -3.83
N SER A 16 4.65 -3.65 -4.76
CA SER A 16 4.56 -4.32 -6.05
C SER A 16 5.84 -4.33 -6.88
N ALA A 17 6.55 -3.19 -6.97
CA ALA A 17 7.79 -3.12 -7.74
C ALA A 17 8.81 -4.17 -7.29
N LEU A 18 9.13 -4.23 -6.00
CA LEU A 18 10.07 -5.21 -5.46
C LEU A 18 9.46 -6.62 -5.35
N ARG A 19 8.15 -6.75 -5.19
CA ARG A 19 7.46 -8.04 -5.13
C ARG A 19 7.45 -8.78 -6.46
N THR A 20 7.44 -8.06 -7.58
CA THR A 20 7.32 -8.65 -8.94
C THR A 20 8.68 -8.84 -9.61
N GLU A 21 9.73 -8.14 -9.16
CA GLU A 21 11.07 -8.30 -9.71
C GLU A 21 11.76 -9.58 -9.20
N LYS A 22 12.46 -10.28 -10.10
CA LYS A 22 13.06 -11.60 -9.82
C LYS A 22 14.13 -11.54 -8.74
N ASN A 23 14.87 -10.43 -8.69
CA ASN A 23 15.91 -10.13 -7.71
C ASN A 23 15.39 -9.24 -6.57
N GLY A 24 14.07 -9.05 -6.44
CA GLY A 24 13.50 -8.13 -5.47
C GLY A 24 13.82 -8.51 -4.01
N GLN A 25 13.85 -9.80 -3.69
CA GLN A 25 14.23 -10.27 -2.35
C GLN A 25 15.73 -10.03 -2.07
N GLU A 26 16.60 -10.32 -3.04
CA GLU A 26 18.04 -10.09 -2.91
C GLU A 26 18.35 -8.60 -2.70
N LEU A 27 17.66 -7.72 -3.42
CA LEU A 27 17.80 -6.27 -3.23
C LEU A 27 17.32 -5.83 -1.84
N VAL A 28 16.22 -6.39 -1.33
CA VAL A 28 15.75 -6.11 0.03
C VAL A 28 16.76 -6.59 1.08
N ASP A 29 17.36 -7.76 0.87
CA ASP A 29 18.37 -8.31 1.78
C ASP A 29 19.64 -7.44 1.77
N GLN A 30 20.08 -6.99 0.59
CA GLN A 30 21.19 -6.03 0.46
C GLN A 30 20.88 -4.71 1.19
N ILE A 31 19.66 -4.16 1.02
CA ILE A 31 19.24 -2.94 1.72
C ILE A 31 19.27 -3.16 3.24
N ASN A 32 18.76 -4.28 3.74
CA ASN A 32 18.76 -4.61 5.17
C ASN A 32 20.17 -4.86 5.74
N GLN A 33 21.16 -5.17 4.90
CA GLN A 33 22.56 -5.33 5.33
C GLN A 33 23.29 -3.98 5.41
N VAL A 34 23.03 -3.08 4.47
CA VAL A 34 23.69 -1.76 4.42
C VAL A 34 22.96 -0.70 5.22
N THR A 35 21.70 -0.94 5.57
CA THR A 35 20.88 -0.06 6.40
C THR A 35 20.41 -0.81 7.64
N ASP A 36 20.29 -0.14 8.78
CA ASP A 36 19.68 -0.71 9.99
C ASP A 36 18.13 -0.65 9.91
N VAL A 37 17.59 -0.97 8.73
CA VAL A 37 16.16 -0.94 8.44
C VAL A 37 15.69 -2.37 8.26
N ASN A 38 14.54 -2.71 8.85
CA ASN A 38 13.89 -4.00 8.65
C ASN A 38 12.87 -3.92 7.51
N LEU A 39 13.34 -3.81 6.27
CA LEU A 39 12.49 -3.74 5.09
C LEU A 39 11.91 -5.11 4.76
N LYS A 40 10.58 -5.19 4.59
CA LYS A 40 9.87 -6.42 4.27
C LYS A 40 8.99 -6.27 3.04
N ILE A 41 9.05 -7.23 2.13
CA ILE A 41 8.09 -7.32 1.02
C ILE A 41 6.74 -7.76 1.60
N ILE A 42 5.68 -7.01 1.29
CA ILE A 42 4.32 -7.31 1.74
C ILE A 42 3.41 -7.71 0.57
N SER A 43 2.37 -8.48 0.87
CA SER A 43 1.31 -8.79 -0.10
C SER A 43 0.44 -7.55 -0.37
N GLY A 44 -0.19 -7.51 -1.55
CA GLY A 44 -1.11 -6.41 -1.90
C GLY A 44 -2.31 -6.32 -0.95
N GLU A 45 -2.76 -7.47 -0.43
CA GLU A 45 -3.82 -7.49 0.59
C GLU A 45 -3.37 -6.80 1.90
N LYS A 46 -2.13 -7.04 2.33
CA LYS A 46 -1.55 -6.44 3.53
C LYS A 46 -1.31 -4.95 3.33
N GLU A 47 -0.85 -4.54 2.14
CA GLU A 47 -0.76 -3.14 1.75
C GLU A 47 -2.11 -2.43 1.83
N ALA A 48 -3.15 -2.99 1.20
CA ALA A 48 -4.50 -2.43 1.26
C ALA A 48 -5.05 -2.35 2.70
N ARG A 49 -4.73 -3.32 3.57
CA ARG A 49 -5.11 -3.25 5.01
C ARG A 49 -4.38 -2.12 5.73
N LEU A 50 -3.08 -1.91 5.46
CA LEU A 50 -2.28 -0.85 6.09
C LEU A 50 -2.73 0.54 5.64
N ILE A 51 -3.05 0.72 4.36
CA ILE A 51 -3.57 1.99 3.83
C ILE A 51 -4.91 2.34 4.50
N MET A 52 -5.82 1.37 4.60
CA MET A 52 -7.09 1.56 5.31
C MET A 52 -6.87 1.91 6.79
N ALA A 53 -5.95 1.20 7.48
CA ALA A 53 -5.67 1.46 8.89
C ALA A 53 -5.21 2.91 9.19
N ASN A 54 -4.80 3.68 8.18
CA ASN A 54 -4.58 5.12 8.30
C ASN A 54 -5.87 5.96 8.41
N HIS A 55 -7.00 5.35 8.80
CA HIS A 55 -8.25 6.02 9.21
C HIS A 55 -9.00 6.73 8.07
N ILE A 56 -8.79 6.29 6.82
CA ILE A 56 -9.57 6.81 5.68
C ILE A 56 -11.07 6.59 5.93
N GLU A 57 -11.44 5.47 6.55
CA GLU A 57 -12.81 5.10 6.93
C GLU A 57 -13.47 6.06 7.91
N ASN A 58 -12.70 6.81 8.71
CA ASN A 58 -13.28 7.77 9.64
C ASN A 58 -13.88 8.98 8.93
N HIS A 59 -13.40 9.29 7.72
CA HIS A 59 -13.96 10.32 6.87
C HIS A 59 -15.10 9.83 5.96
N LEU A 60 -15.38 8.52 5.94
CA LEU A 60 -16.43 7.93 5.11
C LEU A 60 -17.78 7.93 5.85
N ASN A 61 -18.86 8.26 5.13
CA ASN A 61 -20.22 8.13 5.66
C ASN A 61 -20.60 6.64 5.77
N PRO A 62 -21.01 6.12 6.94
CA PRO A 62 -21.31 4.70 7.14
C PRO A 62 -22.56 4.22 6.39
N LYS A 63 -23.43 5.12 5.93
CA LYS A 63 -24.65 4.78 5.16
C LYS A 63 -24.39 4.65 3.65
N ARG A 64 -23.12 4.56 3.25
CA ARG A 64 -22.70 4.59 1.85
C ARG A 64 -21.58 3.61 1.61
N ASP A 65 -21.58 3.07 0.40
CA ASP A 65 -20.54 2.16 -0.07
C ASP A 65 -19.52 2.94 -0.90
N TYR A 66 -18.26 2.51 -0.81
CA TYR A 66 -17.14 3.17 -1.49
C TYR A 66 -16.28 2.16 -2.21
N LEU A 67 -15.73 2.62 -3.33
CA LEU A 67 -14.67 1.95 -4.04
C LEU A 67 -13.38 2.75 -3.85
N TYR A 68 -12.43 2.16 -3.14
CA TYR A 68 -11.09 2.71 -2.94
C TYR A 68 -10.15 2.13 -4.00
N ILE A 69 -9.50 2.98 -4.77
CA ILE A 69 -8.55 2.59 -5.80
C ILE A 69 -7.20 3.24 -5.48
N ASP A 70 -6.18 2.46 -5.15
CA ASP A 70 -4.81 2.94 -5.03
C ASP A 70 -4.05 2.58 -6.30
N VAL A 71 -3.51 3.56 -7.02
CA VAL A 71 -2.72 3.35 -8.22
C VAL A 71 -1.26 3.62 -7.88
N GLY A 72 -0.45 2.57 -7.80
CA GLY A 72 1.00 2.64 -7.67
C GLY A 72 1.72 2.50 -9.01
N GLY A 73 3.05 2.45 -8.98
CA GLY A 73 3.85 2.24 -10.19
C GLY A 73 3.77 0.80 -10.77
N GLY A 74 3.61 -0.21 -9.92
CA GLY A 74 3.63 -1.63 -10.31
C GLY A 74 2.31 -2.38 -10.13
N SER A 75 1.30 -1.75 -9.54
CA SER A 75 -0.01 -2.35 -9.30
C SER A 75 -1.07 -1.30 -9.03
N THR A 76 -2.33 -1.71 -9.22
CA THR A 76 -3.50 -1.00 -8.75
C THR A 76 -4.26 -1.88 -7.76
N GLU A 77 -4.51 -1.37 -6.56
CA GLU A 77 -5.29 -2.01 -5.52
C GLU A 77 -6.71 -1.47 -5.51
N VAL A 78 -7.70 -2.35 -5.70
CA VAL A 78 -9.12 -1.99 -5.67
C VAL A 78 -9.76 -2.62 -4.44
N SER A 79 -10.34 -1.81 -3.57
CA SER A 79 -10.99 -2.25 -2.33
C SER A 79 -12.41 -1.71 -2.22
N PHE A 80 -13.35 -2.61 -1.95
CA PHE A 80 -14.74 -2.27 -1.71
C PHE A 80 -14.97 -2.08 -0.21
N ILE A 81 -15.57 -0.96 0.18
CA ILE A 81 -15.81 -0.58 1.56
C ILE A 81 -17.31 -0.46 1.78
N ILE A 82 -17.85 -1.27 2.68
CA ILE A 82 -19.28 -1.30 3.06
C ILE A 82 -19.34 -1.05 4.56
N ASN A 83 -20.22 -0.16 5.02
CA ASN A 83 -20.37 0.15 6.45
C ASN A 83 -19.03 0.48 7.15
N LYS A 84 -18.13 1.21 6.48
CA LYS A 84 -16.74 1.51 6.94
C LYS A 84 -15.81 0.30 7.06
N VAL A 85 -16.24 -0.89 6.67
CA VAL A 85 -15.42 -2.11 6.71
C VAL A 85 -15.02 -2.51 5.29
N LYS A 86 -13.75 -2.88 5.10
CA LYS A 86 -13.28 -3.45 3.84
C LYS A 86 -13.94 -4.81 3.61
N ALA A 87 -14.87 -4.87 2.66
CA ALA A 87 -15.60 -6.09 2.33
C ALA A 87 -14.77 -7.02 1.44
N VAL A 88 -14.23 -6.49 0.33
CA VAL A 88 -13.39 -7.24 -0.61
C VAL A 88 -12.26 -6.36 -1.12
N SER A 89 -11.13 -6.97 -1.45
CA SER A 89 -9.97 -6.28 -2.00
C SER A 89 -9.29 -7.16 -3.03
N LYS A 90 -8.89 -6.56 -4.15
CA LYS A 90 -8.18 -7.24 -5.23
C LYS A 90 -7.05 -6.36 -5.75
N THR A 91 -5.90 -6.98 -5.97
CA THR A 91 -4.72 -6.34 -6.56
C THR A 91 -4.63 -6.70 -8.04
N PHE A 92 -4.41 -5.70 -8.88
CA PHE A 92 -4.18 -5.84 -10.31
C PHE A 92 -2.72 -5.45 -10.59
N PRO A 93 -1.85 -6.42 -10.91
CA PRO A 93 -0.47 -6.11 -11.29
C PRO A 93 -0.43 -5.47 -12.68
N HIS A 94 0.41 -4.46 -12.86
CA HIS A 94 0.68 -3.85 -14.16
C HIS A 94 2.10 -3.29 -14.21
N ARG A 95 2.71 -3.28 -15.39
CA ARG A 95 3.98 -2.57 -15.61
C ARG A 95 3.67 -1.21 -16.21
N PHE A 96 3.39 -0.23 -15.36
CA PHE A 96 3.69 1.14 -15.72
C PHE A 96 5.14 1.39 -15.29
N GLY A 97 5.91 2.12 -16.08
CA GLY A 97 7.27 2.50 -15.69
C GLY A 97 7.25 3.25 -14.34
N SER A 98 8.44 3.49 -13.78
CA SER A 98 8.70 4.19 -12.51
C SER A 98 8.21 5.65 -12.43
N PHE A 99 7.24 6.06 -13.25
CA PHE A 99 6.80 7.43 -13.49
C PHE A 99 5.36 7.73 -13.05
N ILE A 100 4.66 6.81 -12.39
CA ILE A 100 3.36 7.10 -11.77
C ILE A 100 3.61 7.62 -10.35
N GLU A 101 3.27 8.88 -10.10
CA GLU A 101 3.05 9.39 -8.75
C GLU A 101 1.89 8.60 -8.12
N ARG A 102 2.16 7.96 -6.98
CA ARG A 102 1.16 7.16 -6.27
C ARG A 102 -0.08 8.01 -6.03
N THR A 103 -1.20 7.61 -6.62
CA THR A 103 -2.45 8.36 -6.56
C THR A 103 -3.56 7.44 -6.10
N SER A 104 -4.26 7.84 -5.03
CA SER A 104 -5.41 7.11 -4.53
C SER A 104 -6.70 7.86 -4.81
N PHE A 105 -7.72 7.14 -5.27
CA PHE A 105 -9.05 7.67 -5.57
C PHE A 105 -10.10 6.98 -4.70
N ILE A 106 -11.08 7.76 -4.24
CA ILE A 106 -12.25 7.25 -3.51
C ILE A 106 -13.49 7.58 -4.32
N PHE A 107 -14.12 6.55 -4.88
CA PHE A 107 -15.39 6.68 -5.58
C PHE A 107 -16.51 6.31 -4.62
N ARG A 108 -17.50 7.20 -4.53
CA ARG A 108 -18.75 6.90 -3.85
C ARG A 108 -19.66 6.14 -4.81
N LEU A 109 -20.20 5.02 -4.36
CA LEU A 109 -21.22 4.30 -5.10
C LEU A 109 -22.58 4.93 -4.79
N VAL A 110 -23.35 5.17 -5.85
CA VAL A 110 -24.66 5.82 -5.80
C VAL A 110 -25.79 4.81 -5.79
#